data_AF-A0A5J5G905-F1
#
_entry.id   AF-A0A5J5G905-F1
#
_cell.length_a   1.000
_cell.length_b   1.000
_cell.length_c   1.000
_cell.angle_alpha   90.00
_cell.angle_beta   90.00
_cell.angle_gamma   90.00
#
_symmetry.space_group_name_H-M   'P 1'
#
loop_
_entity.id
_entity.type
_entity.pdbx_description
1 polymer ?
#
loop_
_entity_poly.entity_id
_entity_poly.type
_entity_poly.pdbx_seq_one_letter_code
_entity_poly.pdbx_strand_id
1 'polypeptide(L)'
;MRSGISCLPRPAAAAPDEASLPNYREALGIVRKLYRSAGDTDKRIIAGMVSDCEFVVEWMETGRRPGSRRGIERRAGYEREVPLEPERMQRFAAPPPADPALREEEGESLSGRRLFQLEYALSRLSARERECYELAYGQGLSHGDIAVMLRLTAGSVGEYLQRAQQKMAELVADSLFYMDDQEENV
;
A
#
# COMPACT_ATOMS: atom_id res chain seq x y z
N MET A 1 -31.02 -13.68 13.82
CA MET A 1 -30.73 -13.74 12.37
C MET A 1 -29.89 -12.52 11.99
N ARG A 2 -28.56 -12.65 12.03
CA ARG A 2 -27.64 -11.72 11.36
C ARG A 2 -26.55 -12.59 10.74
N SER A 3 -26.67 -12.78 9.44
CA SER A 3 -25.69 -13.46 8.60
C SER A 3 -24.43 -12.59 8.58
N GLY A 4 -23.50 -12.84 9.49
CA GLY A 4 -22.15 -12.32 9.38
C GLY A 4 -21.54 -12.88 8.11
N ILE A 5 -21.17 -12.01 7.19
CA ILE A 5 -20.27 -12.38 6.10
C ILE A 5 -18.93 -12.58 6.80
N SER A 6 -18.70 -13.79 7.30
CA SER A 6 -17.39 -14.23 7.75
C SER A 6 -16.44 -13.98 6.59
N CYS A 7 -15.41 -13.17 6.81
CA CYS A 7 -14.21 -13.19 5.99
C CYS A 7 -13.80 -14.65 5.90
N LEU A 8 -14.15 -15.31 4.79
CA LEU A 8 -13.75 -16.68 4.55
C LEU A 8 -12.22 -16.65 4.63
N PRO A 9 -11.58 -17.55 5.40
CA PRO A 9 -10.14 -17.64 5.39
C PRO A 9 -9.73 -17.76 3.92
N ARG A 10 -8.83 -16.87 3.47
CA ARG A 10 -8.17 -16.99 2.16
C ARG A 10 -7.82 -18.47 2.05
N PRO A 11 -8.38 -19.21 1.07
CA PRO A 11 -8.17 -20.65 1.03
C PRO A 11 -6.67 -20.83 1.09
N ALA A 12 -6.20 -21.53 2.13
CA ALA A 12 -4.82 -21.95 2.24
C ALA A 12 -4.50 -22.48 0.86
N ALA A 13 -3.56 -21.83 0.15
CA ALA A 13 -3.23 -22.17 -1.23
C ALA A 13 -3.17 -23.68 -1.25
N ALA A 14 -4.19 -24.31 -1.85
CA ALA A 14 -4.35 -25.75 -1.74
C ALA A 14 -3.03 -26.26 -2.29
N ALA A 15 -2.22 -26.87 -1.40
CA ALA A 15 -0.98 -27.47 -1.81
C ALA A 15 -1.36 -28.27 -3.06
N PRO A 16 -0.67 -28.06 -4.21
CA PRO A 16 -1.01 -28.78 -5.41
C PRO A 16 -1.12 -30.23 -4.97
N ASP A 17 -2.32 -30.78 -5.14
CA ASP A 17 -2.65 -32.15 -4.78
C ASP A 17 -1.43 -32.99 -5.11
N GLU A 18 -0.96 -33.77 -4.14
CA GLU A 18 0.35 -34.45 -4.12
C GLU A 18 0.57 -35.37 -5.35
N ALA A 19 -0.44 -35.47 -6.23
CA ALA A 19 -0.51 -36.22 -7.48
C ALA A 19 -0.56 -35.37 -8.78
N SER A 20 -0.61 -34.04 -8.74
CA SER A 20 -0.87 -33.20 -9.92
C SER A 20 0.16 -33.40 -11.06
N LEU A 21 1.46 -33.32 -10.78
CA LEU A 21 2.53 -33.51 -11.77
C LEU A 21 2.54 -34.91 -12.42
N PRO A 22 2.51 -36.02 -11.64
CA PRO A 22 2.32 -37.37 -12.18
C PRO A 22 1.10 -37.47 -13.10
N ASN A 23 -0.04 -36.90 -12.69
CA ASN A 23 -1.28 -36.95 -13.46
C ASN A 23 -1.14 -36.25 -14.84
N TYR A 24 -0.47 -35.10 -14.91
CA TYR A 24 -0.24 -34.42 -16.19
C TYR A 24 0.74 -35.17 -17.09
N ARG A 25 1.74 -35.87 -16.54
CA ARG A 25 2.66 -36.72 -17.33
C ARG A 25 1.94 -37.94 -17.91
N GLU A 26 1.08 -38.57 -17.13
CA GLU A 26 0.24 -39.67 -17.60
C GLU A 26 -0.74 -39.21 -18.68
N ALA A 27 -1.42 -38.08 -18.45
CA ALA A 27 -2.30 -37.46 -19.44
C ALA A 27 -1.57 -37.14 -20.74
N LEU A 28 -0.36 -36.55 -20.67
CA LEU A 28 0.48 -36.29 -21.84
C LEU A 28 0.79 -37.58 -22.62
N GLY A 29 1.08 -38.67 -21.91
CA GLY A 29 1.29 -39.99 -22.51
C GLY A 29 0.06 -40.52 -23.26
N ILE A 30 -1.14 -40.33 -22.69
CA ILE A 30 -2.41 -40.73 -23.31
C ILE A 30 -2.69 -39.87 -24.55
N VAL A 31 -2.60 -38.54 -24.44
CA VAL A 31 -2.90 -37.60 -25.53
C VAL A 31 -1.92 -37.78 -26.70
N ARG A 32 -0.63 -38.05 -26.44
CA ARG A 32 0.34 -38.39 -27.49
C ARG A 32 0.03 -39.69 -28.22
N LYS A 33 -0.52 -40.70 -27.53
CA LYS A 33 -0.97 -41.94 -28.18
C LYS A 33 -2.18 -41.66 -29.08
N LEU A 34 -3.16 -40.89 -28.58
CA LEU A 34 -4.34 -40.50 -29.35
C LEU A 34 -3.97 -39.68 -30.60
N TYR A 35 -2.98 -38.79 -30.50
CA TYR A 35 -2.50 -38.00 -31.63
C TYR A 35 -2.01 -38.86 -32.80
N ARG A 36 -1.35 -39.99 -32.50
CA ARG A 36 -0.81 -40.91 -33.53
C ARG A 36 -1.91 -41.65 -34.28
N SER A 37 -3.04 -41.92 -33.63
CA SER A 37 -4.16 -42.69 -34.21
C SER A 37 -5.31 -41.81 -34.72
N ALA A 38 -5.22 -40.49 -34.57
CA ALA A 38 -6.31 -39.56 -34.88
C ALA A 38 -6.39 -39.18 -36.37
N GLY A 39 -7.60 -38.84 -36.84
CA GLY A 39 -7.84 -38.23 -38.16
C GLY A 39 -7.47 -36.75 -38.19
N ASP A 40 -7.39 -36.14 -39.38
CA ASP A 40 -6.83 -34.78 -39.55
C ASP A 40 -7.60 -33.68 -38.81
N THR A 41 -8.92 -33.81 -38.65
CA THR A 41 -9.75 -32.87 -37.88
C THR A 41 -9.42 -32.93 -36.38
N ASP A 42 -9.28 -34.14 -35.85
CA ASP A 42 -9.05 -34.38 -34.42
C ASP A 42 -7.61 -34.09 -34.02
N LYS A 43 -6.64 -34.28 -34.93
CA LYS A 43 -5.22 -33.94 -34.70
C LYS A 43 -5.04 -32.51 -34.25
N ARG A 44 -5.83 -31.55 -34.76
CA ARG A 44 -5.71 -30.14 -34.38
C ARG A 44 -6.11 -29.90 -32.93
N ILE A 45 -7.19 -30.53 -32.47
CA ILE A 45 -7.68 -30.43 -31.09
C ILE A 45 -6.69 -31.12 -30.15
N ILE A 46 -6.27 -32.34 -30.51
CA ILE A 46 -5.33 -33.13 -29.72
C ILE A 46 -3.96 -32.44 -29.62
N ALA A 47 -3.50 -31.75 -30.68
CA ALA A 47 -2.28 -30.95 -30.63
C ALA A 47 -2.37 -29.81 -29.59
N GLY A 48 -3.53 -29.16 -29.47
CA GLY A 48 -3.78 -28.17 -28.42
C GLY A 48 -3.67 -28.79 -27.03
N MET A 49 -4.30 -29.95 -26.83
CA MET A 49 -4.23 -30.69 -25.55
C MET A 49 -2.79 -31.11 -25.19
N VAL A 50 -1.96 -31.47 -26.18
CA VAL A 50 -0.53 -31.76 -25.96
C VAL A 50 0.18 -30.51 -25.48
N SER A 51 0.01 -29.38 -26.18
CA SER A 51 0.66 -28.11 -25.82
C SER A 51 0.27 -27.65 -24.41
N ASP A 52 -0.99 -27.81 -24.02
CA ASP A 52 -1.47 -27.43 -22.69
C ASP A 52 -0.83 -28.31 -21.60
N CYS A 53 -0.75 -29.62 -21.81
CA CYS A 53 -0.10 -30.53 -20.86
C CYS A 53 1.41 -30.25 -20.75
N GLU A 54 2.09 -30.00 -21.88
CA GLU A 54 3.51 -29.65 -21.89
C GLU A 54 3.77 -28.33 -21.16
N PHE A 55 2.91 -27.33 -21.37
CA PHE A 55 2.98 -26.05 -20.68
C PHE A 55 2.85 -26.20 -19.16
N VAL A 56 1.87 -26.98 -18.68
CA VAL A 56 1.68 -27.19 -17.24
C VAL A 56 2.87 -27.96 -16.64
N VAL A 57 3.38 -28.98 -17.33
CA VAL A 57 4.55 -29.75 -16.86
C VAL A 57 5.78 -28.85 -16.76
N GLU A 58 6.09 -28.06 -17.80
CA GLU A 58 7.24 -27.15 -17.79
C GLU A 58 7.11 -26.11 -16.66
N TRP A 59 5.91 -25.56 -16.45
CA TRP A 59 5.65 -24.59 -15.39
C TRP A 59 5.89 -25.20 -14.01
N MET A 60 5.33 -26.38 -13.76
CA MET A 60 5.40 -27.04 -12.46
C MET A 60 6.84 -27.54 -12.16
N GLU A 61 7.60 -27.97 -13.18
CA GLU A 61 9.00 -28.40 -13.00
C GLU A 61 9.97 -27.24 -12.77
N THR A 62 9.81 -26.15 -13.53
CA THR A 62 10.72 -24.99 -13.43
C THR A 62 10.28 -23.96 -12.39
N GLY A 63 9.03 -24.02 -11.93
CA GLY A 63 8.39 -22.98 -11.11
C GLY A 63 8.30 -21.63 -11.83
N ARG A 64 8.58 -21.59 -13.14
CA ARG A 64 8.63 -20.37 -13.97
C ARG A 64 7.68 -20.51 -15.15
N ARG A 65 7.10 -19.39 -15.58
CA ARG A 65 6.22 -19.36 -16.74
C ARG A 65 7.00 -19.81 -18.00
N PRO A 66 6.56 -20.89 -18.68
CA PRO A 66 7.11 -21.35 -19.95
C PRO A 66 7.14 -20.22 -20.99
N GLY A 67 8.21 -20.17 -21.77
CA GLY A 67 8.39 -19.15 -22.82
C GLY A 67 8.73 -17.74 -22.32
N SER A 68 8.88 -17.50 -21.01
CA SER A 68 9.36 -16.22 -20.50
C SER A 68 10.89 -16.16 -20.47
N ARG A 69 11.50 -15.34 -21.33
CA ARG A 69 12.97 -15.18 -21.42
C ARG A 69 13.59 -14.43 -20.24
N ARG A 70 12.77 -13.73 -19.45
CA ARG A 70 13.16 -12.96 -18.25
C ARG A 70 12.21 -13.33 -17.11
N GLY A 71 12.73 -13.49 -15.90
CA GLY A 71 11.91 -13.88 -14.76
C GLY A 71 11.22 -12.70 -14.07
N ILE A 72 10.31 -13.03 -13.14
CA ILE A 72 9.49 -12.05 -12.42
C ILE A 72 10.33 -11.13 -11.53
N GLU A 73 11.51 -11.60 -11.10
CA GLU A 73 12.44 -10.84 -10.28
C GLU A 73 12.85 -9.50 -10.91
N ARG A 74 12.92 -9.43 -12.25
CA ARG A 74 13.28 -8.19 -12.94
C ARG A 74 12.18 -7.12 -12.91
N ARG A 75 10.91 -7.52 -12.72
CA ARG A 75 9.80 -6.56 -12.55
C ARG A 75 9.73 -6.00 -11.14
N ALA A 76 10.16 -6.77 -10.14
CA ALA A 76 10.10 -6.34 -8.74
C ALA A 76 11.08 -5.18 -8.45
N GLY A 77 12.33 -5.29 -8.92
CA GLY A 77 13.41 -4.40 -8.48
C GLY A 77 13.37 -2.95 -8.98
N TYR A 78 12.60 -2.60 -10.02
CA TYR A 78 12.59 -1.23 -10.58
C TYR A 78 11.21 -0.62 -10.74
N GLU A 79 10.14 -1.41 -10.85
CA GLU A 79 8.80 -0.89 -11.20
C GLU A 79 7.81 -0.89 -10.02
N ARG A 80 8.12 -1.55 -8.89
CA ARG A 80 7.14 -1.77 -7.81
C ARG A 80 7.59 -1.39 -6.41
N GLU A 81 8.88 -1.20 -6.19
CA GLU A 81 9.42 -0.86 -4.87
C GLU A 81 9.85 0.61 -4.89
N VAL A 82 8.94 1.49 -4.46
CA VAL A 82 9.31 2.86 -4.07
C VAL A 82 9.74 2.77 -2.61
N PRO A 83 10.99 3.15 -2.25
CA PRO A 83 11.40 3.20 -0.86
C PRO A 83 10.47 4.17 -0.12
N LEU A 84 9.74 3.66 0.86
CA LEU A 84 8.78 4.41 1.64
C LEU A 84 9.06 4.17 3.11
N GLU A 85 8.94 5.24 3.92
CA GLU A 85 9.05 5.13 5.38
C GLU A 85 8.05 4.09 5.92
N PRO A 86 8.49 3.10 6.72
CA PRO A 86 7.64 2.01 7.20
C PRO A 86 6.38 2.50 7.93
N GLU A 87 6.49 3.57 8.72
CA GLU A 87 5.37 4.17 9.45
C GLU A 87 4.30 4.71 8.48
N ARG A 88 4.71 5.32 7.37
CA ARG A 88 3.77 5.80 6.35
C ARG A 88 3.05 4.62 5.71
N MET A 89 3.75 3.53 5.44
CA MET A 89 3.15 2.33 4.87
C MET A 89 2.11 1.71 5.81
N GLN A 90 2.37 1.67 7.11
CA GLN A 90 1.44 1.14 8.11
C GLN A 90 0.13 1.93 8.15
N ARG A 91 0.19 3.27 8.07
CA ARG A 91 -1.00 4.14 8.02
C ARG A 91 -1.91 3.88 6.82
N PHE A 92 -1.34 3.45 5.69
CA PHE A 92 -2.11 3.15 4.46
C PHE A 92 -2.49 1.68 4.33
N ALA A 93 -1.70 0.76 4.88
CA ALA A 93 -1.90 -0.68 4.78
C ALA A 93 -2.92 -1.21 5.80
N ALA A 94 -3.12 -0.50 6.92
CA ALA A 94 -4.16 -0.83 7.86
C ALA A 94 -5.54 -0.71 7.16
N PRO A 95 -6.34 -1.79 7.10
CA PRO A 95 -7.72 -1.67 6.65
C PRO A 95 -8.44 -0.68 7.58
N PRO A 96 -9.26 0.25 7.05
CA PRO A 96 -10.03 1.13 7.91
C PRO A 96 -10.86 0.25 8.86
N PRO A 97 -10.82 0.49 10.19
CA PRO A 97 -11.57 -0.33 11.12
C PRO A 97 -13.06 -0.28 10.75
N ALA A 98 -13.71 -1.44 10.85
CA ALA A 98 -15.12 -1.61 10.47
C ALA A 98 -16.06 -0.75 11.33
N ASP A 99 -15.60 -0.34 12.51
CA ASP A 99 -16.27 0.58 13.42
C ASP A 99 -15.47 1.90 13.49
N PRO A 100 -16.06 3.06 13.18
CA PRO A 100 -15.39 4.35 13.31
C PRO A 100 -14.92 4.66 14.73
N ALA A 101 -15.51 4.06 15.77
CA ALA A 101 -15.09 4.26 17.16
C ALA A 101 -13.74 3.59 17.47
N LEU A 102 -13.43 2.45 16.83
CA LEU A 102 -12.15 1.76 17.00
C LEU A 102 -10.99 2.47 16.27
N ARG A 103 -11.33 3.43 15.41
CA ARG A 103 -10.36 4.27 14.68
C ARG A 103 -9.66 5.27 15.60
N GLU A 104 -10.26 5.58 16.74
CA GLU A 104 -9.73 6.50 17.75
C GLU A 104 -8.69 5.82 18.66
N GLU A 105 -8.65 4.48 18.70
CA GLU A 105 -7.83 3.71 19.63
C GLU A 105 -6.45 3.34 19.06
N GLU A 106 -6.31 3.18 17.74
CA GLU A 106 -5.10 2.58 17.11
C GLU A 106 -4.01 3.57 16.68
N GLY A 107 -4.26 4.87 16.76
CA GLY A 107 -3.22 5.89 16.61
C GLY A 107 -3.57 7.02 17.52
N GLU A 108 -2.79 7.21 18.60
CA GLU A 108 -2.95 8.23 19.65
C GLU A 108 -3.87 9.38 19.20
N SER A 109 -5.18 9.16 19.35
CA SER A 109 -6.14 10.14 18.87
C SER A 109 -5.97 11.28 19.84
N LEU A 110 -5.38 12.38 19.36
CA LEU A 110 -5.13 13.57 20.16
C LEU A 110 -6.40 13.82 20.98
N SER A 111 -6.27 13.86 22.31
CA SER A 111 -7.40 14.13 23.20
C SER A 111 -8.20 15.31 22.64
N GLY A 112 -9.53 15.30 22.71
CA GLY A 112 -10.37 16.32 22.08
C GLY A 112 -9.93 17.77 22.42
N ARG A 113 -9.32 17.95 23.60
CA ARG A 113 -8.64 19.20 23.99
C ARG A 113 -7.41 19.56 23.15
N ARG A 114 -6.50 18.61 22.91
CA ARG A 114 -5.32 18.78 22.04
C ARG A 114 -5.72 19.04 20.59
N LEU A 115 -6.77 18.38 20.09
CA LEU A 115 -7.33 18.68 18.77
C LEU A 115 -7.86 20.12 18.70
N PHE A 116 -8.62 20.54 19.72
CA PHE A 116 -9.12 21.91 19.79
C PHE A 116 -7.99 22.95 19.85
N GLN A 117 -6.96 22.70 20.65
CA GLN A 117 -5.76 23.56 20.72
C GLN A 117 -5.04 23.65 19.38
N LEU A 118 -4.88 22.54 18.67
CA LEU A 118 -4.27 22.50 17.34
C LEU A 118 -5.10 23.28 16.33
N GLU A 119 -6.41 23.03 16.28
CA GLU A 119 -7.32 23.74 15.37
C GLU A 119 -7.35 25.24 15.67
N TYR A 120 -7.39 25.62 16.94
CA TYR A 120 -7.28 27.00 17.38
C TYR A 120 -5.97 27.63 16.91
N ALA A 121 -4.83 26.97 17.10
CA ALA A 121 -3.54 27.48 16.66
C ALA A 121 -3.49 27.67 15.13
N LEU A 122 -3.94 26.67 14.37
CA LEU A 122 -3.98 26.71 12.90
C LEU A 122 -4.93 27.77 12.36
N SER A 123 -6.01 28.11 13.09
CA SER A 123 -6.96 29.15 12.69
C SER A 123 -6.38 30.57 12.71
N ARG A 124 -5.29 30.80 13.46
CA ARG A 124 -4.63 32.12 13.59
C ARG A 124 -3.66 32.41 12.43
N LEU A 125 -3.26 31.39 11.70
CA LEU A 125 -2.42 31.50 10.52
C LEU A 125 -3.23 31.97 9.32
N SER A 126 -2.61 32.75 8.43
CA SER A 126 -3.23 33.03 7.13
C SER A 126 -3.25 31.76 6.27
N ALA A 127 -4.16 31.68 5.30
CA ALA A 127 -4.30 30.50 4.43
C ALA A 127 -2.96 30.06 3.80
N ARG A 128 -2.13 31.01 3.35
CA ARG A 128 -0.82 30.71 2.75
C ARG A 128 0.24 30.27 3.76
N GLU A 129 0.26 30.87 4.95
CA GLU A 129 1.15 30.46 6.03
C GLU A 129 0.79 29.05 6.52
N ARG A 130 -0.51 28.78 6.67
CA ARG A 130 -1.04 27.47 7.05
C ARG A 130 -0.69 26.39 6.03
N GLU A 131 -0.93 26.64 4.74
CA GLU A 131 -0.56 25.71 3.67
C GLU A 131 0.94 25.37 3.69
N CYS A 132 1.81 26.39 3.80
CA CYS A 132 3.26 26.17 3.87
C CYS A 132 3.64 25.37 5.13
N TYR A 133 3.03 25.67 6.27
CA TYR A 133 3.31 25.01 7.54
C TYR A 133 2.86 23.54 7.56
N GLU A 134 1.65 23.24 7.05
CA GLU A 134 1.15 21.87 6.93
C GLU A 134 1.99 21.02 5.99
N LEU A 135 2.47 21.58 4.87
CA LEU A 135 3.34 20.87 3.93
C LEU A 135 4.74 20.62 4.51
N ALA A 136 5.30 21.58 5.23
CA ALA A 136 6.62 21.44 5.84
C ALA A 136 6.59 20.48 7.04
N TYR A 137 5.71 20.71 8.02
CA TYR A 137 5.71 19.97 9.28
C TYR A 137 4.75 18.78 9.31
N GLY A 138 3.63 18.87 8.61
CA GLY A 138 2.68 17.75 8.51
C GLY A 138 3.15 16.68 7.53
N GLN A 139 3.68 17.09 6.38
CA GLN A 139 4.13 16.16 5.32
C GLN A 139 5.64 15.96 5.23
N GLY A 140 6.44 16.80 5.90
CA GLY A 140 7.91 16.68 5.91
C GLY A 140 8.58 17.11 4.60
N LEU A 141 7.94 17.97 3.79
CA LEU A 141 8.47 18.38 2.49
C LEU A 141 9.57 19.43 2.61
N SER A 142 10.54 19.42 1.68
CA SER A 142 11.57 20.45 1.62
C SER A 142 11.01 21.79 1.14
N HIS A 143 11.63 22.91 1.51
CA HIS A 143 11.20 24.23 1.05
C HIS A 143 11.20 24.37 -0.47
N GLY A 144 12.11 23.65 -1.16
CA GLY A 144 12.16 23.61 -2.62
C GLY A 144 10.93 22.92 -3.22
N ASP A 145 10.54 21.78 -2.66
CA ASP A 145 9.38 21.02 -3.14
C ASP A 145 8.07 21.79 -2.89
N ILE A 146 7.96 22.44 -1.73
CA ILE A 146 6.82 23.30 -1.39
C ILE A 146 6.71 24.48 -2.35
N ALA A 147 7.84 25.11 -2.68
CA ALA A 147 7.90 26.22 -3.63
C ALA A 147 7.39 25.81 -5.02
N VAL A 148 7.80 24.63 -5.49
CA VAL A 148 7.30 24.06 -6.76
C VAL A 148 5.80 23.77 -6.69
N MET A 149 5.33 23.17 -5.59
CA MET A 149 3.93 22.77 -5.41
C MET A 149 2.97 23.97 -5.35
N LEU A 150 3.33 25.00 -4.58
CA LEU A 150 2.52 26.21 -4.40
C LEU A 150 2.80 27.30 -5.45
N ARG A 151 3.73 27.05 -6.38
CA ARG A 151 4.22 28.02 -7.39
C ARG A 151 4.71 29.32 -6.76
N LEU A 152 5.46 29.19 -5.68
CA LEU A 152 6.10 30.29 -4.95
C LEU A 152 7.61 30.23 -5.14
N THR A 153 8.31 31.28 -4.73
CA THR A 153 9.77 31.22 -4.61
C THR A 153 10.15 30.59 -3.27
N ALA A 154 11.31 29.92 -3.21
CA ALA A 154 11.81 29.33 -1.96
C ALA A 154 11.97 30.38 -0.84
N GLY A 155 12.31 31.62 -1.18
CA GLY A 155 12.39 32.74 -0.23
C GLY A 155 11.02 33.09 0.35
N SER A 156 9.98 33.17 -0.48
CA SER A 156 8.61 33.44 -0.02
C SER A 156 8.09 32.34 0.91
N VAL A 157 8.38 31.05 0.60
CA VAL A 157 8.04 29.93 1.49
C VAL A 157 8.71 30.07 2.85
N GLY A 158 10.00 30.41 2.86
CA GLY A 158 10.75 30.67 4.09
C GLY A 158 10.14 31.80 4.93
N GLU A 159 9.76 32.92 4.31
CA GLU A 159 9.09 34.04 4.99
C GLU A 159 7.74 33.62 5.60
N TYR A 160 6.91 32.88 4.85
CA TYR A 160 5.63 32.40 5.34
C TYR A 160 5.79 31.44 6.53
N LEU A 161 6.79 30.55 6.48
CA LEU A 161 7.11 29.65 7.58
C LEU A 161 7.62 30.40 8.81
N GLN A 162 8.49 31.39 8.63
CA GLN A 162 9.00 32.18 9.75
C GLN A 162 7.88 32.96 10.44
N ARG A 163 6.98 33.60 9.68
CA ARG A 163 5.81 34.28 10.23
C ARG A 163 4.85 33.32 10.93
N ALA A 164 4.67 32.13 10.36
CA ALA A 164 3.87 31.07 10.97
C ALA A 164 4.42 30.66 12.34
N GLN A 165 5.72 30.36 12.41
CA GLN A 165 6.39 29.99 13.66
C GLN A 165 6.32 31.09 14.70
N GLN A 166 6.53 32.35 14.31
CA GLN A 166 6.43 33.50 15.22
C GLN A 166 5.03 33.58 15.86
N LYS A 167 3.97 33.44 15.06
CA LYS A 167 2.59 33.42 15.57
C LYS A 167 2.33 32.24 16.49
N MET A 168 2.86 31.06 16.17
CA MET A 168 2.71 29.89 17.04
C MET A 168 3.46 30.04 18.36
N ALA A 169 4.67 30.61 18.34
CA ALA A 169 5.43 30.89 19.56
C ALA A 169 4.69 31.88 20.47
N GLU A 170 4.06 32.91 19.90
CA GLU A 170 3.21 33.85 20.63
C GLU A 170 1.98 33.15 21.25
N LEU A 171 1.35 32.22 20.52
CA LEU A 171 0.19 31.47 21.00
C LEU A 171 0.53 30.49 22.13
N VAL A 172 1.71 29.87 22.09
CA VAL A 172 2.17 28.98 23.17
C VAL A 172 2.35 29.77 24.48
N ALA A 173 2.66 31.07 24.40
CA ALA A 173 2.72 31.95 25.55
C ALA A 173 1.34 32.41 26.07
N ASP A 174 0.23 32.07 25.39
CA ASP A 174 -1.12 32.31 25.90
C ASP A 174 -1.58 31.21 26.85
N SER A 175 -2.44 31.58 27.81
CA SER A 175 -2.93 30.69 28.90
C SER A 175 -3.65 29.41 28.44
N LEU A 176 -4.01 29.30 27.16
CA LEU A 176 -4.68 28.12 26.59
C LEU A 176 -3.77 26.89 26.50
N PHE A 177 -2.45 27.10 26.43
CA PHE A 177 -1.45 26.03 26.23
C PHE A 177 -0.65 25.70 27.50
N TYR A 178 -0.66 26.57 28.53
CA TYR A 178 0.14 26.41 29.76
C TYR A 178 -0.30 25.27 30.71
N MET A 179 -1.42 24.61 30.47
CA MET A 179 -2.02 23.67 31.43
C MET A 179 -1.67 22.20 31.17
N ASP A 180 -1.00 21.87 30.07
CA ASP A 180 -0.71 20.48 29.70
C ASP A 180 0.62 19.97 30.26
N ASP A 181 1.53 20.85 30.72
CA ASP A 181 2.84 20.49 31.29
C ASP A 181 2.76 19.81 32.68
N GLN A 182 1.58 19.75 33.30
CA GLN A 182 1.42 19.19 34.65
C GLN A 182 1.03 17.71 34.66
N GLU A 183 0.71 17.09 33.52
CA GLU A 183 0.25 15.69 33.45
C GLU A 183 1.36 14.68 33.06
N GLU A 184 2.55 15.12 32.62
CA GLU A 184 3.66 14.20 32.29
C GLU A 184 4.58 13.82 33.47
N ASN A 185 4.28 14.28 34.70
CA ASN A 185 5.11 13.98 35.87
C ASN A 185 4.36 13.21 36.97
N VAL A 186 3.51 12.25 36.58
CA VAL A 186 2.88 11.26 37.47
C VAL A 186 3.14 9.85 36.96
#